data_AF-A0A8T5QYZ0-F1
#
_entry.id   AF-A0A8T5QYZ0-F1
#
_cell.length_a   1.000
_cell.length_b   1.000
_cell.length_c   1.000
_cell.angle_alpha   90.00
_cell.angle_beta   90.00
_cell.angle_gamma   90.00
#
_symmetry.space_group_name_H-M   'P 1'
#
loop_
_entity.id
_entity.type
_entity.pdbx_description
1 polymer ?
#
loop_
_entity_poly.entity_id
_entity_poly.type
_entity_poly.pdbx_seq_one_letter_code
_entity_poly.pdbx_strand_id
1 'polypeptide(L)'
;MRIGVDLDETIMPLIVPMNNYYNKVNGTNHKFEDFKTYGFNDVWQIGIDETIKFITDYLFSEEYQKVQPIQYAVEAIKEIQKLDYVIMITARSPQFTEVTSKLVDKY
;
A
#
# COMPACT_ATOMS: atom_id res chain seq x y z
N MET A 1 24.03 -4.52 -11.78
CA MET A 1 22.64 -4.57 -12.27
C MET A 1 21.84 -3.43 -11.62
N ARG A 2 20.68 -3.05 -12.16
CA ARG A 2 19.75 -2.12 -11.48
C ARG A 2 18.45 -2.86 -11.22
N ILE A 3 17.98 -2.86 -9.97
CA ILE A 3 16.78 -3.57 -9.55
C ILE A 3 15.73 -2.53 -9.17
N GLY A 4 14.60 -2.54 -9.88
CA GLY A 4 13.40 -1.81 -9.48
C GLY A 4 12.61 -2.61 -8.46
N VAL A 5 12.19 -2.00 -7.36
CA VAL A 5 11.39 -2.64 -6.30
C VAL A 5 10.12 -1.84 -6.10
N ASP A 6 8.97 -2.52 -6.15
CA ASP A 6 7.67 -1.91 -5.89
C ASP A 6 7.47 -1.61 -4.41
N LEU A 7 6.50 -0.75 -4.09
CA LEU A 7 6.17 -0.36 -2.72
C LEU A 7 5.04 -1.23 -2.16
N ASP A 8 3.84 -1.14 -2.74
CA ASP A 8 2.64 -1.77 -2.20
C ASP A 8 2.65 -3.29 -2.46
N GLU A 9 2.27 -4.08 -1.47
CA GLU A 9 2.33 -5.56 -1.49
C GLU A 9 3.73 -6.17 -1.75
N THR A 10 4.79 -5.34 -1.75
CA THR A 10 6.19 -5.78 -1.86
C THR A 10 7.00 -5.35 -0.62
N ILE A 11 6.93 -4.07 -0.25
CA ILE A 11 7.57 -3.52 0.95
C ILE A 11 6.52 -3.21 2.01
N MET A 12 5.45 -2.52 1.62
CA MET A 12 4.38 -2.10 2.52
C MET A 12 3.11 -2.88 2.21
N PRO A 13 2.42 -3.44 3.23
CA PRO A 13 1.11 -4.05 3.02
C PRO A 13 0.07 -2.94 2.79
N LEU A 14 -0.76 -3.07 1.76
CA LEU A 14 -1.82 -2.13 1.41
C LEU A 14 -3.20 -2.75 1.61
N ILE A 15 -3.43 -3.95 1.08
CA ILE A 15 -4.75 -4.58 0.97
C ILE A 15 -5.35 -4.82 2.35
N VAL A 16 -4.67 -5.57 3.22
CA VAL A 16 -5.23 -5.95 4.53
C VAL A 16 -5.46 -4.72 5.42
N PRO A 17 -4.48 -3.80 5.60
CA PRO A 17 -4.70 -2.59 6.40
C PRO A 17 -5.83 -1.70 5.87
N MET A 18 -5.88 -1.48 4.55
CA MET A 18 -6.91 -0.65 3.93
C MET A 18 -8.30 -1.28 4.02
N ASN A 19 -8.40 -2.60 3.79
CA ASN A 19 -9.65 -3.32 3.89
C ASN A 19 -10.18 -3.37 5.34
N ASN A 20 -9.29 -3.50 6.32
CA ASN A 20 -9.67 -3.40 7.73
C ASN A 20 -10.21 -2.01 8.07
N TYR A 21 -9.59 -0.95 7.53
CA TYR A 21 -10.09 0.42 7.65
C TYR A 21 -11.46 0.58 6.98
N TYR A 22 -11.64 0.02 5.77
CA TYR A 22 -12.91 0.04 5.04
C TYR A 22 -14.03 -0.64 5.82
N ASN A 23 -13.77 -1.86 6.33
CA ASN A 23 -14.72 -2.61 7.15
C ASN A 23 -15.12 -1.85 8.42
N LYS A 24 -14.15 -1.19 9.09
CA LYS A 24 -14.40 -0.37 10.26
C LYS A 24 -15.29 0.84 9.96
N VAL A 25 -15.05 1.53 8.84
CA VAL A 25 -15.78 2.75 8.46
C VAL A 25 -17.20 2.43 7.97
N ASN A 26 -17.37 1.36 7.19
CA ASN A 26 -18.62 1.05 6.49
C ASN A 26 -19.44 -0.06 7.16
N GLY A 27 -18.95 -0.68 8.24
CA GLY A 27 -19.63 -1.78 8.91
C GLY A 27 -19.68 -3.07 8.08
N THR A 28 -18.74 -3.25 7.16
CA THR A 28 -18.62 -4.43 6.29
C THR A 28 -17.66 -5.47 6.90
N ASN A 29 -17.54 -6.63 6.24
CA ASN A 29 -16.66 -7.72 6.70
C ASN A 29 -15.98 -8.44 5.52
N HIS A 30 -15.51 -7.67 4.52
CA HIS A 30 -14.72 -8.21 3.41
C HIS A 30 -13.42 -8.82 3.93
N LYS A 31 -12.97 -9.91 3.32
CA LYS A 31 -11.76 -10.63 3.69
C LYS A 31 -10.69 -10.49 2.63
N PHE A 32 -9.45 -10.82 2.98
CA PHE A 32 -8.35 -10.80 2.04
C PHE A 32 -8.60 -11.71 0.82
N GLU A 33 -9.23 -12.86 1.04
CA GLU A 33 -9.54 -13.84 -0.01
C GLU A 33 -10.57 -13.32 -1.04
N ASP A 34 -11.27 -12.22 -0.73
CA ASP A 34 -12.19 -11.57 -1.66
C ASP A 34 -11.44 -10.73 -2.72
N PHE A 35 -10.19 -10.34 -2.44
CA PHE A 35 -9.35 -9.56 -3.35
C PHE A 35 -8.66 -10.45 -4.38
N LYS A 36 -9.41 -10.80 -5.44
CA LYS A 36 -8.91 -11.58 -6.59
C LYS A 36 -8.54 -10.73 -7.81
N THR A 37 -8.80 -9.43 -7.73
CA THR A 37 -8.52 -8.43 -8.77
C THR A 37 -7.88 -7.21 -8.13
N TYR A 38 -7.30 -6.33 -8.94
CA TYR A 38 -6.84 -5.01 -8.50
C TYR A 38 -7.99 -4.00 -8.33
N GLY A 39 -9.21 -4.35 -8.74
CA GLY A 39 -10.39 -3.49 -8.67
C GLY A 39 -11.03 -3.53 -7.30
N PHE A 40 -10.65 -2.60 -6.41
CA PHE A 40 -11.27 -2.47 -5.08
C PHE A 40 -12.78 -2.22 -5.15
N ASN A 41 -13.23 -1.48 -6.17
CA ASN A 41 -14.64 -1.20 -6.43
C ASN A 41 -15.46 -2.49 -6.63
N ASP A 42 -14.87 -3.52 -7.24
CA ASP A 42 -15.54 -4.80 -7.49
C ASP A 42 -15.69 -5.60 -6.20
N VAL A 43 -14.71 -5.52 -5.29
CA VAL A 43 -14.77 -6.23 -4.00
C VAL A 43 -15.74 -5.54 -3.05
N TRP A 44 -15.63 -4.22 -2.95
CA TRP A 44 -16.45 -3.40 -2.07
C TRP A 44 -17.86 -3.15 -2.63
N GLN A 45 -18.10 -3.47 -3.90
CA GLN A 45 -19.38 -3.29 -4.59
C GLN A 45 -19.85 -1.81 -4.55
N ILE A 46 -18.90 -0.89 -4.77
CA ILE A 46 -19.13 0.57 -4.76
C ILE A 46 -18.71 1.21 -6.10
N GLY A 47 -19.07 2.48 -6.29
CA GLY A 47 -18.67 3.23 -7.47
C GLY A 47 -17.15 3.45 -7.55
N ILE A 48 -16.62 3.65 -8.76
CA ILE A 48 -15.19 3.96 -8.96
C ILE A 48 -14.81 5.29 -8.28
N ASP A 49 -15.68 6.30 -8.34
CA ASP A 49 -15.43 7.60 -7.70
C ASP A 49 -15.39 7.49 -6.17
N GLU A 50 -16.29 6.68 -5.60
CA GLU A 50 -16.30 6.37 -4.16
C GLU A 50 -15.04 5.59 -3.75
N THR A 51 -14.59 4.67 -4.60
CA THR A 51 -13.35 3.92 -4.40
C THR A 51 -12.13 4.85 -4.40
N ILE A 52 -12.02 5.74 -5.39
CA ILE A 52 -10.93 6.72 -5.48
C ILE A 52 -10.93 7.62 -4.25
N LYS A 53 -12.12 8.12 -3.86
CA LYS A 53 -12.27 8.95 -2.66
C LYS A 53 -11.82 8.20 -1.42
N PHE A 54 -12.29 6.97 -1.23
CA PHE A 54 -11.95 6.17 -0.06
C PHE A 54 -10.45 5.86 0.02
N ILE A 55 -9.84 5.43 -1.08
CA ILE A 55 -8.39 5.15 -1.14
C ILE A 55 -7.62 6.43 -0.83
N THR A 56 -8.02 7.57 -1.39
CA THR A 56 -7.39 8.86 -1.11
C THR A 56 -7.47 9.20 0.38
N ASP A 57 -8.67 9.11 0.97
CA ASP A 57 -8.89 9.38 2.39
C ASP A 57 -8.07 8.42 3.28
N TYR A 58 -7.98 7.14 2.92
CA TYR A 58 -7.15 6.16 3.60
C TYR A 58 -5.65 6.49 3.51
N LEU A 59 -5.14 6.83 2.34
CA LEU A 59 -3.70 7.12 2.17
C LEU A 59 -3.25 8.36 2.95
N PHE A 60 -4.15 9.30 3.22
CA PHE A 60 -3.89 10.45 4.09
C PHE A 60 -4.23 10.21 5.57
N SER A 61 -4.82 9.06 5.92
CA SER A 61 -5.19 8.71 7.29
C SER A 61 -3.98 8.42 8.18
N GLU A 62 -4.17 8.57 9.49
CA GLU A 62 -3.18 8.11 10.46
C GLU A 62 -3.01 6.58 10.44
N GLU A 63 -4.06 5.84 10.10
CA GLU A 63 -4.01 4.39 9.97
C GLU A 63 -2.97 3.96 8.94
N TYR A 64 -2.88 4.63 7.79
CA TYR A 64 -1.85 4.35 6.79
C TYR A 64 -0.43 4.67 7.30
N GLN A 65 -0.26 5.76 8.06
CA GLN A 65 1.05 6.14 8.63
C GLN A 65 1.59 5.16 9.70
N LYS A 66 0.69 4.38 10.30
CA LYS A 66 1.01 3.38 11.33
C LYS A 66 1.35 2.01 10.75
N VAL A 67 1.09 1.79 9.46
CA VAL A 67 1.40 0.53 8.77
C VAL A 67 2.90 0.24 8.88
N GLN A 68 3.22 -1.03 9.13
CA GLN A 68 4.60 -1.55 9.18
C GLN A 68 4.92 -2.29 7.89
N PRO A 69 6.20 -2.35 7.47
CA PRO A 69 6.62 -3.13 6.33
C PRO A 69 6.23 -4.61 6.44
N ILE A 70 6.09 -5.25 5.29
CA ILE A 70 5.98 -6.70 5.17
C ILE A 70 7.20 -7.32 5.84
N GLN A 71 6.96 -8.43 6.55
CA GLN A 71 7.98 -9.13 7.30
C GLN A 71 9.20 -9.44 6.42
N TYR A 72 10.38 -9.07 6.89
CA TYR A 72 11.68 -9.26 6.22
C TYR A 72 11.90 -8.46 4.92
N ALA A 73 10.94 -7.66 4.46
CA ALA A 73 11.09 -6.92 3.19
C ALA A 73 12.23 -5.91 3.24
N VAL A 74 12.34 -5.15 4.33
CA VAL A 74 13.39 -4.14 4.51
C VAL A 74 14.77 -4.79 4.64
N GLU A 75 14.86 -5.88 5.41
CA GLU A 75 16.10 -6.65 5.58
C GLU A 75 16.56 -7.26 4.25
N ALA A 76 15.63 -7.86 3.48
CA ALA A 76 15.93 -8.43 2.17
C ALA A 76 16.45 -7.36 1.20
N ILE A 77 15.84 -6.18 1.17
CA ILE A 77 16.30 -5.05 0.34
C ILE A 77 17.70 -4.61 0.77
N LYS A 78 17.96 -4.50 2.08
CA LYS A 78 19.29 -4.14 2.60
C LYS A 78 20.35 -5.16 2.20
N GLU A 79 20.04 -6.46 2.16
CA GLU A 79 20.96 -7.47 1.66
C GLU A 79 21.19 -7.36 0.15
N ILE A 80 20.14 -7.13 -0.64
CA ILE A 80 20.26 -6.94 -2.10
C ILE A 80 21.10 -5.69 -2.42
N GLN A 81 20.93 -4.60 -1.66
CA GLN A 81 21.67 -3.34 -1.83
C GLN A 81 23.19 -3.50 -1.62
N LYS A 82 23.65 -4.54 -0.92
CA LYS A 82 25.09 -4.82 -0.79
C LYS A 82 25.72 -5.34 -2.09
N LEU A 83 24.90 -5.89 -2.98
CA LEU A 83 25.34 -6.55 -4.21
C LEU A 83 25.04 -5.71 -5.46
N ASP A 84 23.96 -4.93 -5.44
CA ASP A 84 23.46 -4.21 -6.60
C ASP A 84 22.78 -2.88 -6.25
N TYR A 85 22.52 -2.06 -7.26
CA TYR A 85 21.80 -0.80 -7.10
C TYR A 85 20.28 -1.03 -7.11
N VAL A 86 19.62 -0.72 -5.99
CA VAL A 86 18.17 -0.85 -5.81
C VAL A 86 17.50 0.51 -5.91
N ILE A 87 16.42 0.58 -6.69
CA ILE A 87 15.59 1.78 -6.88
C ILE A 87 14.14 1.41 -6.53
N MET A 88 13.51 2.20 -5.67
CA MET A 88 12.07 2.06 -5.44
C MET A 88 11.29 2.67 -6.61
N ILE A 89 10.35 1.92 -7.18
CA ILE A 89 9.52 2.34 -8.31
C ILE A 89 8.08 1.94 -8.00
N THR A 90 7.18 2.91 -7.85
CA THR A 90 5.78 2.65 -7.50
C THR A 90 4.82 3.47 -8.35
N ALA A 91 3.64 2.92 -8.61
CA ALA A 91 2.56 3.58 -9.35
C ALA A 91 1.71 4.44 -8.41
N ARG A 92 2.25 5.60 -8.01
CA ARG A 92 1.55 6.56 -7.15
C ARG A 92 1.21 7.84 -7.92
N SER A 93 -0.01 8.36 -7.74
CA SER A 93 -0.33 9.71 -8.22
C SER A 93 0.57 10.75 -7.54
N PRO A 94 1.03 11.81 -8.25
CA PRO A 94 1.90 12.85 -7.67
C PRO A 94 1.35 13.50 -6.39
N GLN A 95 0.02 13.53 -6.22
CA GLN A 95 -0.61 14.07 -5.01
C GLN A 95 -0.23 13.31 -3.73
N PHE A 96 0.28 12.08 -3.85
CA PHE A 96 0.68 11.24 -2.72
C PHE A 96 2.19 11.25 -2.47
N THR A 97 2.98 12.03 -3.23
CA THR A 97 4.45 12.00 -3.12
C THR A 97 4.92 12.29 -1.69
N GLU A 98 4.41 13.34 -1.04
CA GLU A 98 4.87 13.70 0.31
C GLU A 98 4.55 12.61 1.34
N VAL A 99 3.33 12.05 1.30
CA VAL A 99 2.90 11.03 2.26
C VAL A 99 3.63 9.70 2.03
N THR A 100 3.90 9.35 0.77
CA THR A 100 4.69 8.16 0.42
C THR A 100 6.15 8.34 0.83
N SER A 101 6.77 9.50 0.56
CA SER A 101 8.16 9.75 0.97
C SER A 101 8.33 9.66 2.48
N LYS A 102 7.43 10.27 3.27
CA LYS A 102 7.48 10.16 4.74
C LYS A 102 7.40 8.72 5.23
N LEU A 103 6.58 7.88 4.59
CA LEU A 103 6.47 6.46 4.94
C LEU A 103 7.76 5.70 4.60
N VAL A 104 8.35 5.98 3.44
CA VAL A 104 9.59 5.33 2.98
C VAL A 104 10.78 5.75 3.84
N ASP A 105 10.94 7.04 4.14
CA ASP A 105 12.05 7.57 4.95
C ASP A 105 12.07 7.04 6.39
N LYS A 106 10.94 6.50 6.86
CA LYS A 106 10.79 5.90 8.18
C LYS A 106 11.51 4.55 8.31
N TYR A 107 11.82 3.83 7.22
CA TYR A 107 12.32 2.44 7.23
C TYR A 107 13.62 2.23 6.43
#